data_AF-A0A2M4AZL0-F1
#
_entry.id   AF-A0A2M4AZL0-F1
#
_cell.length_a   1.000
_cell.length_b   1.000
_cell.length_c   1.000
_cell.angle_alpha   90.00
_cell.angle_beta   90.00
_cell.angle_gamma   90.00
#
_symmetry.space_group_name_H-M   'P 1'
#
loop_
_entity.id
_entity.type
_entity.pdbx_description
1 polymer ?
#
loop_
_entity_poly.entity_id
_entity_poly.type
_entity_poly.pdbx_seq_one_letter_code
_entity_poly.pdbx_strand_id
1 'polypeptide(L)'
;SYNTRSSLDEHKAHHLNPKDQQCGICLAAFLTQKDFDEHRCITYRENYICCDRDFKFHFQFNKHMFLVHGEHTNVRVKPTEGLLMGQFRALRKQEERCAKCGQEFPTRTSKKQHMANCDGPDYYVVEYIDSGSTSDQLQLPPNDSEST
;
A
#
# COMPACT_ATOMS: atom_id res chain seq x y z
N SER A 1 3.04 -15.11 25.46
CA SER A 1 3.95 -16.12 26.05
C SER A 1 3.14 -17.01 26.94
N TYR A 2 3.42 -18.31 26.96
CA TYR A 2 2.67 -19.30 27.73
C TYR A 2 3.63 -19.98 28.70
N ASN A 3 3.23 -20.09 29.97
CA ASN A 3 4.10 -20.64 31.02
C ASN A 3 4.12 -22.17 31.03
N THR A 4 3.19 -22.82 30.31
CA THR A 4 3.07 -24.27 30.24
C THR A 4 2.79 -24.74 28.82
N ARG A 5 3.15 -25.99 28.51
CA ARG A 5 2.84 -26.58 27.20
C ARG A 5 1.33 -26.72 26.98
N SER A 6 0.60 -27.15 28.01
CA SER A 6 -0.86 -27.28 27.97
C SER A 6 -1.55 -25.96 27.60
N SER A 7 -1.11 -24.83 28.17
CA SER A 7 -1.72 -23.53 27.86
C SER A 7 -1.42 -23.06 26.43
N LEU A 8 -0.24 -23.38 25.89
CA LEU A 8 0.07 -23.12 24.48
C LEU A 8 -0.78 -24.00 23.54
N ASP A 9 -0.96 -25.27 23.87
CA ASP A 9 -1.75 -26.19 23.06
C ASP A 9 -3.25 -25.83 23.09
N GLU A 10 -3.78 -25.44 24.25
CA GLU A 10 -5.13 -24.89 24.39
C GLU A 10 -5.32 -23.63 23.55
N HIS A 11 -4.38 -22.68 23.62
CA HIS A 11 -4.42 -21.47 22.79
C HIS A 11 -4.43 -21.80 21.29
N LYS A 12 -3.62 -22.77 20.84
CA LYS A 12 -3.63 -23.21 19.44
C LYS A 12 -4.96 -23.86 19.05
N ALA A 13 -5.55 -24.65 19.94
CA ALA A 13 -6.84 -25.27 19.71
C ALA A 13 -7.95 -24.22 19.52
N HIS A 14 -7.87 -23.07 20.20
CA HIS A 14 -8.80 -21.95 19.99
C HIS A 14 -8.76 -21.37 18.58
N HIS A 15 -7.59 -21.33 17.91
CA HIS A 15 -7.51 -20.90 16.52
C HIS A 15 -8.23 -21.85 15.56
N LEU A 16 -8.21 -23.16 15.87
CA LEU A 16 -8.90 -24.18 15.07
C LEU A 16 -10.41 -24.20 15.34
N ASN A 17 -10.83 -23.83 16.55
CA ASN A 17 -12.23 -23.83 16.99
C ASN A 17 -12.58 -22.49 17.66
N PRO A 18 -12.66 -21.38 16.90
CA PRO A 18 -13.06 -20.09 17.44
C PRO A 18 -14.52 -20.11 17.88
N LYS A 19 -14.86 -19.27 18.85
CA LYS A 19 -16.27 -19.06 19.26
C LYS A 19 -17.03 -18.23 18.23
N ASP A 20 -18.35 -18.19 18.35
CA ASP A 20 -19.19 -17.29 17.57
C ASP A 20 -18.70 -15.83 17.69
N GLN A 21 -18.69 -15.11 16.57
CA GLN A 21 -18.22 -13.73 16.48
C GLN A 21 -16.76 -13.54 16.94
N GLN A 22 -15.96 -14.61 16.91
CA GLN A 22 -14.53 -14.58 17.17
C GLN A 22 -13.72 -14.89 15.91
N CYS A 23 -12.70 -14.10 15.64
CA CYS A 23 -11.82 -14.32 14.51
C CYS A 23 -10.90 -15.53 14.74
N GLY A 24 -10.96 -16.55 13.89
CA GLY A 24 -10.04 -17.70 13.97
C GLY A 24 -8.56 -17.36 13.73
N ILE A 25 -8.26 -16.20 13.13
CA ILE A 25 -6.88 -15.80 12.81
C ILE A 25 -6.25 -15.00 13.96
N CYS A 26 -6.96 -14.03 14.54
CA CYS A 26 -6.43 -13.16 15.60
C CYS A 26 -7.10 -13.33 16.96
N LEU A 27 -8.12 -14.18 17.06
CA LEU A 27 -8.95 -14.43 18.25
C LEU A 27 -9.63 -13.19 18.86
N ALA A 28 -9.70 -12.09 18.09
CA ALA A 28 -10.50 -10.94 18.46
C ALA A 28 -11.98 -11.34 18.51
N ALA A 29 -12.65 -11.01 19.61
CA ALA A 29 -14.07 -11.24 19.82
C ALA A 29 -14.83 -9.93 19.66
N PHE A 30 -16.00 -10.00 19.06
CA PHE A 30 -16.85 -8.85 18.75
C PHE A 30 -18.22 -9.04 19.41
N LEU A 31 -18.86 -7.93 19.77
CA LEU A 31 -20.18 -7.95 20.43
C LEU A 31 -21.33 -8.13 19.43
N THR A 32 -21.09 -7.80 18.16
CA THR A 32 -22.10 -7.86 17.11
C THR A 32 -21.55 -8.57 15.87
N GLN A 33 -22.45 -9.19 15.11
CA GLN A 33 -22.10 -9.83 13.84
C GLN A 33 -21.56 -8.81 12.84
N LYS A 34 -22.10 -7.59 12.83
CA LYS A 34 -21.65 -6.51 11.94
C LYS A 34 -20.19 -6.12 12.20
N ASP A 35 -19.82 -5.92 13.47
CA ASP A 35 -18.43 -5.57 13.83
C ASP A 35 -17.47 -6.71 13.48
N PHE A 36 -17.93 -7.96 13.62
CA PHE A 36 -17.19 -9.12 13.14
C PHE A 36 -17.08 -9.11 11.62
N ASP A 37 -18.14 -8.91 10.84
CA ASP A 37 -18.03 -8.92 9.38
C ASP A 37 -17.15 -7.79 8.83
N GLU A 38 -17.11 -6.64 9.51
CA GLU A 38 -16.27 -5.49 9.18
C GLU A 38 -14.80 -5.64 9.66
N HIS A 39 -14.51 -6.63 10.53
CA HIS A 39 -13.19 -6.75 11.14
C HIS A 39 -12.11 -7.07 10.10
N ARG A 40 -10.88 -6.59 10.38
CA ARG A 40 -9.73 -6.93 9.57
C ARG A 40 -8.51 -7.28 10.41
N CYS A 41 -7.97 -8.47 10.14
CA CYS A 41 -6.75 -8.94 10.76
C CYS A 41 -5.57 -8.04 10.38
N ILE A 42 -4.60 -7.96 11.29
CA ILE A 42 -3.37 -7.21 11.05
C ILE A 42 -2.62 -7.85 9.89
N THR A 43 -2.29 -7.03 8.89
CA THR A 43 -1.39 -7.42 7.79
C THR A 43 -0.05 -6.73 7.99
N TYR A 44 1.05 -7.48 7.92
CA TYR A 44 2.38 -6.90 8.08
C TYR A 44 2.95 -6.44 6.74
N ARG A 45 3.58 -5.25 6.73
CA ARG A 45 4.39 -4.72 5.62
C ARG A 45 5.74 -4.22 6.14
N GLU A 46 6.67 -3.95 5.24
CA GLU A 46 7.99 -3.41 5.58
C GLU A 46 7.96 -1.90 5.88
N ASN A 47 7.09 -1.15 5.20
CA ASN A 47 6.95 0.29 5.36
C ASN A 47 5.49 0.74 5.20
N TYR A 48 5.24 2.04 5.42
CA TYR A 48 3.95 2.69 5.20
C TYR A 48 4.00 3.62 3.98
N ILE A 49 4.56 3.15 2.85
CA ILE A 49 4.67 3.95 1.63
C ILE A 49 3.49 3.64 0.71
N CYS A 50 2.83 4.68 0.21
CA CYS A 50 1.84 4.62 -0.86
C CYS A 50 1.80 5.97 -1.60
N CYS A 51 1.51 5.98 -2.90
CA CYS A 51 1.48 7.20 -3.72
C CYS A 51 2.74 8.08 -3.54
N ASP A 52 3.92 7.44 -3.57
CA ASP A 52 5.25 8.08 -3.36
C ASP A 52 5.39 8.89 -2.07
N ARG A 53 4.60 8.52 -1.06
CA ARG A 53 4.59 9.16 0.25
C ARG A 53 4.74 8.14 1.35
N ASP A 54 5.72 8.35 2.23
CA ASP A 54 5.79 7.63 3.51
C ASP A 54 4.83 8.27 4.51
N PHE A 55 3.87 7.50 5.01
CA PHE A 55 2.89 7.94 6.01
C PHE A 55 3.39 7.86 7.45
N LYS A 56 4.59 7.33 7.70
CA LYS A 56 5.27 7.21 9.02
C LYS A 56 4.55 6.38 10.10
N PHE A 57 3.22 6.36 10.15
CA PHE A 57 2.41 5.65 11.13
C PHE A 57 1.23 4.93 10.47
N HIS A 58 0.85 3.78 11.04
CA HIS A 58 -0.22 2.93 10.50
C HIS A 58 -1.56 3.66 10.35
N PHE A 59 -1.88 4.58 11.26
CA PHE A 59 -3.19 5.24 11.29
C PHE A 59 -3.34 6.14 10.06
N GLN A 60 -2.27 6.86 9.72
CA GLN A 60 -2.24 7.73 8.55
C GLN A 60 -2.27 6.91 7.26
N PHE A 61 -1.53 5.79 7.22
CA PHE A 61 -1.53 4.86 6.08
C PHE A 61 -2.91 4.23 5.85
N ASN A 62 -3.49 3.58 6.86
CA ASN A 62 -4.79 2.90 6.71
C ASN A 62 -5.90 3.91 6.36
N LYS A 63 -5.86 5.12 6.94
CA LYS A 63 -6.78 6.21 6.58
C LYS A 63 -6.61 6.63 5.11
N HIS A 64 -5.37 6.74 4.63
CA HIS A 64 -5.11 7.03 3.21
C HIS A 64 -5.63 5.92 2.30
N MET A 65 -5.39 4.66 2.63
CA MET A 65 -5.91 3.52 1.88
C MET A 65 -7.44 3.57 1.75
N PHE A 66 -8.12 3.86 2.85
CA PHE A 66 -9.57 3.97 2.85
C PHE A 66 -10.07 5.16 2.03
N LEU A 67 -9.50 6.36 2.22
CA LEU A 67 -10.01 7.58 1.60
C LEU A 67 -9.63 7.76 0.13
N VAL A 68 -8.47 7.25 -0.29
CA VAL A 68 -7.93 7.45 -1.64
C VAL A 68 -8.15 6.23 -2.52
N HIS A 69 -8.03 5.03 -1.97
CA HIS A 69 -8.15 3.78 -2.72
C HIS A 69 -9.43 3.00 -2.40
N GLY A 70 -10.25 3.46 -1.45
CA GLY A 70 -11.46 2.75 -1.02
C GLY A 70 -11.17 1.44 -0.28
N GLU A 71 -9.92 1.20 0.15
CA GLU A 71 -9.50 -0.08 0.71
C GLU A 71 -9.43 0.00 2.25
N HIS A 72 -10.30 -0.77 2.92
CA HIS A 72 -10.25 -0.90 4.37
C HIS A 72 -9.12 -1.86 4.79
N THR A 73 -8.07 -1.30 5.39
CA THR A 73 -6.84 -2.04 5.72
C THR A 73 -6.47 -1.92 7.19
N ASN A 74 -5.79 -2.94 7.72
CA ASN A 74 -5.19 -2.92 9.05
C ASN A 74 -3.69 -3.24 8.97
N VAL A 75 -2.94 -2.41 8.26
CA VAL A 75 -1.50 -2.63 8.06
C VAL A 75 -0.70 -2.24 9.30
N ARG A 76 0.33 -3.03 9.62
CA ARG A 76 1.36 -2.73 10.62
C ARG A 76 2.74 -3.02 10.07
N VAL A 77 3.72 -2.23 10.46
CA VAL A 77 5.14 -2.53 10.24
C VAL A 77 5.69 -3.25 11.45
N LYS A 78 6.40 -4.36 11.22
CA LYS A 78 7.06 -5.10 12.30
C LYS A 78 8.21 -4.26 12.87
N PRO A 79 8.21 -4.00 14.18
CA PRO A 79 9.32 -3.36 14.86
C PRO A 79 10.56 -4.23 14.78
N THR A 80 11.73 -3.61 14.71
CA THR A 80 13.01 -4.32 14.81
C THR A 80 13.10 -5.03 16.16
N GLU A 81 13.59 -6.26 16.15
CA GLU A 81 13.77 -7.05 17.36
C GLU A 81 14.64 -6.31 18.38
N GLY A 82 14.28 -6.42 19.66
CA GLY A 82 14.99 -5.76 20.76
C GLY A 82 14.66 -4.28 20.98
N LEU A 83 13.91 -3.63 20.07
CA LEU A 83 13.48 -2.24 20.25
C LEU A 83 12.04 -2.16 20.77
N LEU A 84 11.84 -1.32 21.80
CA LEU A 84 10.50 -0.95 22.23
C LEU A 84 9.79 -0.13 21.15
N MET A 85 8.45 -0.16 21.15
CA MET A 85 7.66 0.58 20.16
C MET A 85 7.97 2.08 20.16
N GLY A 86 8.18 2.67 21.35
CA GLY A 86 8.55 4.07 21.48
C GLY A 86 9.90 4.38 20.83
N GLN A 87 10.90 3.53 21.07
CA GLN A 87 12.23 3.68 20.49
C GLN A 87 12.20 3.49 18.97
N PHE A 88 11.52 2.44 18.49
CA PHE A 88 11.32 2.20 17.06
C PHE A 88 10.69 3.41 16.36
N ARG A 89 9.66 4.03 16.97
CA ARG A 89 9.02 5.25 16.44
C ARG A 89 9.94 6.48 16.45
N ALA A 90 10.81 6.60 17.47
CA ALA A 90 11.75 7.71 17.58
C ALA A 90 12.91 7.60 16.59
N LEU A 91 13.42 6.38 16.37
CA LEU A 91 14.51 6.12 15.42
C LEU A 91 14.06 6.17 13.96
N ARG A 92 12.76 5.94 13.69
CA ARG A 92 12.24 5.99 12.34
C ARG A 92 12.27 7.41 11.76
N LYS A 93 13.13 7.60 10.76
CA LYS A 93 13.09 8.75 9.86
C LYS A 93 12.06 8.52 8.76
N GLN A 94 11.22 9.52 8.49
CA GLN A 94 10.27 9.50 7.39
C GLN A 94 11.04 9.69 6.08
N GLU A 95 10.78 8.82 5.10
CA GLU A 95 11.36 8.96 3.77
C GLU A 95 10.66 10.10 3.01
N GLU A 96 11.44 11.07 2.54
CA GLU A 96 10.94 12.18 1.75
C GLU A 96 11.21 11.92 0.27
N ARG A 97 10.18 11.56 -0.48
CA ARG A 97 10.27 11.29 -1.94
C ARG A 97 9.52 12.34 -2.74
N CYS A 98 10.07 12.72 -3.90
CA CYS A 98 9.37 13.56 -4.86
C CYS A 98 8.30 12.76 -5.59
N ALA A 99 7.05 13.23 -5.59
CA ALA A 99 5.94 12.54 -6.28
C ALA A 99 6.02 12.62 -7.81
N LYS A 100 6.88 13.49 -8.37
CA LYS A 100 7.04 13.64 -9.82
C LYS A 100 8.12 12.71 -10.38
N CYS A 101 9.30 12.68 -9.77
CA CYS A 101 10.45 11.92 -10.28
C CYS A 101 10.92 10.77 -9.37
N GLY A 102 10.32 10.59 -8.18
CA GLY A 102 10.69 9.54 -7.23
C GLY A 102 11.96 9.80 -6.41
N GLN A 103 12.69 10.89 -6.66
CA GLN A 103 13.97 11.17 -5.99
C GLN A 103 13.81 11.30 -4.46
N GLU A 104 14.76 10.71 -3.72
CA GLU A 104 14.81 10.71 -2.25
C GLU A 104 15.55 11.95 -1.71
N PHE A 105 15.06 12.47 -0.59
CA PHE A 105 15.59 13.66 0.06
C PHE A 105 15.86 13.45 1.55
N PRO A 106 16.94 14.03 2.10
CA PRO A 106 17.24 13.91 3.51
C PRO A 106 16.29 14.71 4.41
N THR A 107 15.65 15.76 3.88
CA THR A 107 14.71 16.62 4.63
C THR A 107 13.53 17.07 3.77
N ARG A 108 12.43 17.45 4.45
CA ARG A 108 11.25 18.06 3.79
C ARG A 108 11.59 19.33 3.03
N THR A 109 12.51 20.14 3.57
CA THR A 109 12.95 21.39 2.94
C THR A 109 13.67 21.13 1.63
N SER A 110 14.62 20.19 1.61
CA SER A 110 15.34 19.80 0.39
C SER A 110 14.39 19.26 -0.69
N LYS A 111 13.41 18.43 -0.30
CA LYS A 111 12.37 17.98 -1.24
C LYS A 111 11.57 19.16 -1.79
N LYS A 112 11.14 20.09 -0.93
CA LYS A 112 10.34 21.25 -1.34
C LYS A 112 11.08 22.16 -2.31
N GLN A 113 12.39 22.36 -2.09
CA GLN A 113 13.25 23.10 -3.02
C GLN A 113 13.37 22.38 -4.36
N HIS A 114 13.59 21.06 -4.36
CA HIS A 114 13.62 20.28 -5.59
C HIS A 114 12.29 20.34 -6.36
N MET A 115 11.14 20.25 -5.67
CA MET A 115 9.82 20.30 -6.30
C MET A 115 9.54 21.59 -7.08
N ALA A 116 10.25 22.70 -6.78
CA ALA A 116 10.11 23.95 -7.52
C ALA A 116 10.58 23.84 -8.98
N ASN A 117 11.57 22.97 -9.24
CA ASN A 117 12.24 22.85 -10.54
C ASN A 117 12.15 21.42 -11.10
N CYS A 118 11.29 20.57 -10.53
CA CYS A 118 11.14 19.18 -10.93
C CYS A 118 9.99 19.05 -11.93
N ASP A 119 10.28 18.58 -13.15
CA ASP A 119 9.31 18.46 -14.24
C ASP A 119 8.74 17.04 -14.42
N GLY A 120 9.27 16.03 -13.74
CA GLY A 120 8.81 14.65 -13.90
C GLY A 120 9.96 13.65 -13.91
N PRO A 121 9.71 12.36 -14.19
CA PRO A 121 10.79 11.46 -14.51
C PRO A 121 11.44 11.95 -15.81
N ASP A 122 12.78 12.04 -15.84
CA ASP A 122 13.53 12.19 -17.09
C ASP A 122 13.23 10.96 -17.95
N TYR A 123 12.26 11.07 -18.86
CA TYR A 123 12.13 10.10 -19.93
C TYR A 123 13.16 10.48 -20.99
N TYR A 124 14.10 9.59 -21.26
CA TYR A 124 14.83 9.66 -22.52
C TYR A 124 13.82 9.28 -23.61
N VAL A 125 13.49 10.22 -24.50
CA VAL A 125 12.85 9.87 -25.77
C VAL A 125 13.84 9.00 -26.51
N VAL A 126 13.59 7.70 -26.57
CA VAL A 126 14.25 6.85 -27.57
C VAL A 126 13.60 7.21 -28.90
N GLU A 127 14.24 8.12 -29.63
CA GLU A 127 13.89 8.38 -31.02
C GLU A 127 14.13 7.08 -31.80
N TYR A 128 13.06 6.40 -32.18
CA TYR A 128 13.14 5.38 -33.21
C TYR A 128 13.42 6.09 -34.53
N ILE A 129 14.64 5.93 -35.04
CA ILE A 129 15.00 6.34 -36.40
C ILE A 129 14.19 5.45 -37.34
N ASP A 130 13.06 5.96 -37.82
CA ASP A 130 12.28 5.31 -38.88
C ASP A 130 13.06 5.42 -40.20
N SER A 131 13.81 4.37 -40.49
CA SER A 131 14.49 4.18 -41.77
C SER A 131 13.58 3.33 -42.65
N GLY A 132 12.50 3.95 -43.16
CA GLY A 132 11.52 3.22 -43.96
C GLY A 132 10.50 4.12 -44.66
N SER A 133 10.92 4.73 -45.77
CA SER A 133 10.00 5.30 -46.76
C SER A 133 8.99 4.25 -47.24
N THR A 134 7.69 4.55 -47.17
CA THR A 134 6.74 4.41 -48.29
C THR A 134 5.42 5.08 -47.94
N SER A 135 4.95 5.98 -48.82
CA SER A 135 3.59 6.50 -48.83
C SER A 135 2.59 5.37 -48.98
N ASP A 136 1.58 5.30 -48.10
CA ASP A 136 0.39 4.51 -48.39
C ASP A 136 -0.87 5.33 -48.08
N GLN A 137 -1.61 5.61 -49.15
CA GLN A 137 -2.89 6.31 -49.16
C GLN A 137 -3.94 5.36 -48.58
N LEU A 138 -4.47 5.65 -47.40
CA LEU A 138 -5.63 4.94 -46.89
C LEU A 138 -6.88 5.32 -47.71
N GLN A 139 -7.20 4.47 -48.69
CA GLN A 139 -8.49 4.45 -49.36
C GLN A 139 -9.55 3.94 -48.35
N LEU A 140 -10.57 4.75 -48.05
CA LEU A 140 -11.74 4.33 -47.27
C LEU A 140 -12.57 3.30 -48.07
N PRO A 141 -13.10 2.23 -47.42
CA PRO A 141 -14.02 1.29 -48.07
C PRO A 141 -15.45 1.87 -48.19
N PRO A 142 -16.28 1.36 -49.13
CA PRO A 142 -17.60 1.90 -49.41
C PRO A 142 -18.63 1.49 -48.35
N ASN A 143 -19.60 2.38 -48.18
CA ASN A 143 -20.68 2.30 -47.21
C ASN A 143 -21.89 1.58 -47.85
N ASP A 144 -22.10 0.31 -47.52
CA ASP A 144 -23.32 -0.42 -47.91
C ASP A 144 -24.22 -0.61 -46.68
N SER A 145 -25.28 0.17 -46.61
CA SER A 145 -26.47 -0.19 -45.83
C SER A 145 -27.69 0.51 -46.41
N GLU A 146 -28.41 -0.19 -47.29
CA GLU A 146 -29.80 0.09 -47.62
C GLU A 146 -30.67 -1.06 -47.11
N SER A 147 -31.77 -0.65 -46.47
CA SER A 147 -33.06 -1.33 -46.40
C SER A 147 -33.22 -2.50 -45.42
N THR A 148 -33.86 -2.22 -44.29
CA THR A 148 -35.31 -2.46 -44.17
C THR A 148 -35.97 -1.40 -43.29
#